data_AF-A0AAI9W2L1-F1
#
_entry.id   AF-A0AAI9W2L1-F1
#
_cell.length_a   1.000
_cell.length_b   1.000
_cell.length_c   1.000
_cell.angle_alpha   90.00
_cell.angle_beta   90.00
_cell.angle_gamma   90.00
#
_symmetry.space_group_name_H-M   'P 1'
#
loop_
_entity.id
_entity.type
_entity.pdbx_description
1 polymer ?
#
loop_
_entity_poly.entity_id
_entity_poly.type
_entity_poly.pdbx_seq_one_letter_code
_entity_poly.pdbx_strand_id
1 'polypeptide(L)'
;MVLLPDYPQKTIQAHGLRVERLALACSLLLIGAGGWWLTRTATIETDAVSTYGPMVILFASALLLRDLVYFGPKERSRLTAATNASWPSILAFSGITYGPEDQTIAAAMLVIIAGFLWWFTNQQLGGSITTRRWRGMTSIAGLAVALAILVSLTDDLVLWAVVIGASCFTMIPDLLAKDDEHEARTEFASLLEEFESRVLALRENSSGMEQVSSLLKIAREEGWSDPERGMELISQAESEIERITAFSGDLDAIRADALAAVERAESVTIEATGPRKAFDLGDREADLGSFRDAELLYRRAKSKSEVIEKHWQVAHDSITAAESAIAEHSGHQAEGVTSILRSAKEAMEAEDPVEALHIASSIPAHIESMGSTDEAAIKSLSDAEHAVAAAEGDIQIVTKDRLKQAR
;
A
#
# COMPACT_ATOMS: atom_id res chain seq x y z
N MET A 1 -49.20 -15.27 23.09
CA MET A 1 -49.01 -15.66 21.68
C MET A 1 -49.22 -17.16 21.59
N VAL A 2 -50.33 -17.60 21.00
CA VAL A 2 -50.65 -19.02 20.79
C VAL A 2 -49.89 -19.46 19.54
N LEU A 3 -48.89 -20.33 19.71
CA LEU A 3 -48.20 -21.00 18.61
C LEU A 3 -49.22 -21.76 17.76
N LEU A 4 -49.30 -21.45 16.47
CA LEU A 4 -50.10 -22.25 15.53
C LEU A 4 -49.60 -23.70 15.54
N PRO A 5 -50.50 -24.68 15.38
CA PRO A 5 -50.18 -26.09 15.56
C PRO A 5 -49.20 -26.60 14.48
N ASP A 6 -48.24 -27.43 14.88
CA ASP A 6 -47.21 -28.14 14.07
C ASP A 6 -47.74 -29.02 12.91
N TYR A 7 -49.01 -28.89 12.54
CA TYR A 7 -49.68 -29.65 11.50
C TYR A 7 -48.95 -29.65 10.15
N PRO A 8 -48.49 -28.49 9.59
CA PRO A 8 -47.78 -28.50 8.31
C PRO A 8 -46.40 -29.16 8.40
N GLN A 9 -45.70 -29.06 9.53
CA GLN A 9 -44.40 -29.72 9.70
C GLN A 9 -44.56 -31.24 9.82
N LYS A 10 -45.61 -31.71 10.51
CA LYS A 10 -45.92 -33.14 10.66
C LYS A 10 -46.31 -33.78 9.33
N THR A 11 -47.06 -33.09 8.48
CA THR A 11 -47.41 -33.62 7.14
C THR A 11 -46.19 -33.67 6.23
N ILE A 12 -45.35 -32.64 6.23
CA ILE A 12 -44.08 -32.62 5.47
C ILE A 12 -43.16 -33.76 5.92
N GLN A 13 -43.00 -33.99 7.23
CA GLN A 13 -42.21 -35.10 7.77
C GLN A 13 -42.79 -36.47 7.40
N ALA A 14 -44.12 -36.63 7.48
CA ALA A 14 -44.78 -37.87 7.10
C ALA A 14 -44.63 -38.17 5.59
N HIS A 15 -44.67 -37.14 4.73
CA HIS A 15 -44.39 -37.29 3.31
C HIS A 15 -42.91 -37.62 3.06
N GLY A 16 -41.98 -36.95 3.73
CA GLY A 16 -40.55 -37.24 3.66
C GLY A 16 -40.23 -38.69 4.01
N LEU A 17 -40.80 -39.21 5.11
CA LEU A 17 -40.63 -40.61 5.52
C LEU A 17 -41.19 -41.62 4.50
N ARG A 18 -42.30 -41.29 3.82
CA ARG A 18 -42.85 -42.16 2.76
C ARG A 18 -41.94 -42.19 1.53
N VAL A 19 -41.43 -41.04 1.11
CA VAL A 19 -40.51 -40.93 -0.02
C VAL A 19 -39.20 -41.63 0.29
N GLU A 20 -38.66 -41.47 1.50
CA GLU A 20 -37.45 -42.16 1.95
C GLU A 20 -37.62 -43.68 1.96
N ARG A 21 -38.73 -44.20 2.50
CA ARG A 21 -39.02 -45.64 2.48
C ARG A 21 -39.14 -46.19 1.07
N LEU A 22 -39.76 -45.44 0.17
CA LEU A 22 -39.88 -45.81 -1.24
C LEU A 22 -38.51 -45.80 -1.94
N ALA A 23 -37.69 -44.78 -1.69
CA ALA A 23 -36.33 -44.70 -2.20
C ALA A 23 -35.47 -45.87 -1.72
N LEU A 24 -35.55 -46.23 -0.43
CA LEU A 24 -34.87 -47.39 0.13
C LEU A 24 -35.35 -48.69 -0.52
N ALA A 25 -36.67 -48.89 -0.67
CA ALA A 25 -37.22 -50.06 -1.35
C ALA A 25 -36.74 -50.17 -2.81
N CYS A 26 -36.77 -49.07 -3.56
CA CYS A 26 -36.27 -49.02 -4.94
C CYS A 26 -34.76 -49.29 -5.01
N SER A 27 -33.96 -48.74 -4.08
CA SER A 27 -32.51 -49.01 -4.05
C SER A 27 -32.20 -50.48 -3.79
N LEU A 28 -32.92 -51.13 -2.85
CA LEU A 28 -32.80 -52.56 -2.59
C LEU A 28 -33.25 -53.41 -3.80
N LEU A 29 -34.28 -52.99 -4.53
CA LEU A 29 -34.69 -53.66 -5.77
C LEU A 29 -33.62 -53.57 -6.86
N LEU A 30 -32.99 -52.41 -7.04
CA LEU A 30 -31.90 -52.23 -8.00
C LEU A 30 -30.68 -53.08 -7.64
N ILE A 31 -30.31 -53.12 -6.35
CA ILE A 31 -29.22 -53.98 -5.86
C ILE A 31 -29.58 -55.47 -6.04
N GLY A 32 -30.81 -55.86 -5.72
CA GLY A 32 -31.29 -57.22 -5.92
C GLY A 32 -31.29 -57.64 -7.39
N ALA A 33 -31.73 -56.75 -8.30
CA ALA A 33 -31.70 -56.99 -9.73
C ALA A 33 -30.27 -57.10 -10.29
N GLY A 34 -29.34 -56.26 -9.82
CA GLY A 34 -27.93 -56.35 -10.20
C GLY A 34 -27.26 -57.64 -9.70
N GLY A 35 -27.58 -58.06 -8.47
CA GLY A 35 -27.15 -59.35 -7.93
C GLY A 35 -27.72 -60.53 -8.73
N TRP A 36 -29.00 -60.48 -9.07
CA TRP A 36 -29.65 -61.48 -9.91
C TRP A 36 -28.99 -61.59 -11.29
N TRP A 37 -28.72 -60.46 -11.95
CA TRP A 37 -28.00 -60.42 -13.23
C TRP A 37 -26.66 -61.14 -13.14
N LEU A 38 -25.84 -60.81 -12.13
CA LEU A 38 -24.52 -61.40 -11.94
C LEU A 38 -24.58 -62.92 -11.73
N THR A 39 -25.59 -63.43 -11.01
CA THR A 39 -25.75 -64.89 -10.85
C THR A 39 -26.09 -65.62 -12.15
N ARG A 40 -26.67 -64.94 -13.14
CA ARG A 40 -27.04 -65.52 -14.44
C ARG A 40 -25.91 -65.43 -15.47
N THR A 41 -25.11 -64.37 -15.41
CA THR A 41 -24.05 -64.11 -16.39
C THR A 41 -22.69 -64.63 -15.95
N ALA A 42 -22.44 -64.83 -14.65
CA ALA A 42 -21.17 -65.35 -14.14
C ALA A 42 -20.80 -66.75 -14.66
N THR A 43 -21.77 -67.51 -15.18
CA THR A 43 -21.57 -68.84 -15.76
C THR A 43 -21.39 -68.83 -17.27
N ILE A 44 -21.46 -67.66 -17.93
CA ILE A 44 -21.39 -67.52 -19.39
C ILE A 44 -20.09 -66.78 -19.73
N GLU A 45 -19.26 -67.38 -20.58
CA GLU A 45 -18.01 -66.78 -21.04
C GLU A 45 -18.31 -65.63 -22.03
N THR A 46 -18.36 -64.41 -21.52
CA THR A 46 -18.62 -63.17 -22.29
C THR A 46 -17.64 -62.08 -21.88
N ASP A 47 -17.53 -61.02 -22.69
CA ASP A 47 -16.67 -59.87 -22.40
C ASP A 47 -17.01 -59.25 -21.03
N ALA A 48 -15.97 -58.77 -20.34
CA ALA A 48 -16.10 -58.21 -19.00
C ALA A 48 -17.08 -57.02 -18.93
N VAL A 49 -17.12 -56.19 -19.98
CA VAL A 49 -18.04 -55.05 -20.07
C VAL A 49 -19.49 -55.51 -20.17
N SER A 50 -19.78 -56.55 -20.95
CA SER A 50 -21.13 -57.13 -21.10
C SER A 50 -21.59 -57.86 -19.83
N THR A 51 -20.66 -58.52 -19.13
CA THR A 51 -20.93 -59.26 -17.90
C THR A 51 -21.21 -58.32 -16.72
N TYR A 52 -20.31 -57.36 -16.47
CA TYR A 52 -20.31 -56.54 -15.27
C TYR A 52 -20.90 -55.14 -15.48
N GLY A 53 -20.99 -54.64 -16.71
CA GLY A 53 -21.50 -53.30 -17.02
C GLY A 53 -22.91 -53.04 -16.50
N PRO A 54 -23.92 -53.89 -16.80
CA PRO A 54 -25.29 -53.72 -16.31
C PRO A 54 -25.37 -53.73 -14.78
N MET A 55 -24.57 -54.57 -14.10
CA MET A 55 -24.48 -54.61 -12.64
C MET A 55 -23.96 -53.28 -12.08
N VAL A 56 -22.86 -52.76 -12.63
CA VAL A 56 -22.27 -51.48 -12.21
C VAL A 56 -23.28 -50.34 -12.39
N ILE A 57 -24.01 -50.30 -13.50
CA ILE A 57 -25.04 -49.27 -13.75
C ILE A 57 -26.18 -49.37 -12.73
N LEU A 58 -26.69 -50.58 -12.43
CA LEU A 58 -27.77 -50.78 -11.46
C LEU A 58 -27.33 -50.38 -10.04
N PHE A 59 -26.10 -50.73 -9.65
CA PHE A 59 -25.57 -50.37 -8.34
C PHE A 59 -25.29 -48.88 -8.23
N ALA A 60 -24.70 -48.26 -9.25
CA ALA A 60 -24.50 -46.82 -9.31
C ALA A 60 -25.84 -46.07 -9.23
N SER A 61 -26.86 -46.54 -9.96
CA SER A 61 -28.22 -45.98 -9.92
C SER A 61 -28.85 -46.11 -8.53
N ALA A 62 -28.65 -47.24 -7.84
CA ALA A 62 -29.13 -47.44 -6.48
C ALA A 62 -28.52 -46.44 -5.49
N LEU A 63 -27.23 -46.14 -5.63
CA LEU A 63 -26.53 -45.15 -4.79
C LEU A 63 -26.99 -43.72 -5.08
N LEU A 64 -27.19 -43.38 -6.35
CA LEU A 64 -27.59 -42.04 -6.79
C LEU A 64 -29.08 -41.75 -6.55
N LEU A 65 -29.92 -42.78 -6.40
CA LEU A 65 -31.35 -42.63 -6.12
C LEU A 65 -31.61 -41.81 -4.85
N ARG A 66 -30.78 -42.00 -3.82
CA ARG A 66 -30.86 -41.21 -2.59
C ARG A 66 -30.53 -39.74 -2.85
N ASP A 67 -29.48 -39.48 -3.61
CA ASP A 67 -29.06 -38.11 -3.95
C ASP A 67 -30.14 -37.39 -4.79
N LEU A 68 -30.86 -38.12 -5.66
CA LEU A 68 -32.00 -37.61 -6.42
C LEU A 68 -33.20 -37.23 -5.53
N VAL A 69 -33.44 -37.98 -4.45
CA VAL A 69 -34.60 -37.78 -3.57
C VAL A 69 -34.43 -36.60 -2.62
N TYR A 70 -33.25 -36.43 -2.02
CA TYR A 70 -33.00 -35.32 -1.09
C TYR A 70 -32.57 -34.03 -1.79
N PHE A 71 -31.92 -34.14 -2.96
CA PHE A 71 -31.56 -33.04 -3.87
C PHE A 71 -31.05 -31.76 -3.19
N GLY A 72 -30.25 -31.90 -2.14
CA GLY A 72 -29.59 -30.78 -1.46
C GLY A 72 -28.36 -30.27 -2.25
N PRO A 73 -27.63 -29.26 -1.76
CA PRO A 73 -26.48 -28.69 -2.48
C PRO A 73 -25.36 -29.71 -2.77
N LYS A 74 -25.07 -30.61 -1.81
CA LYS A 74 -24.03 -31.63 -1.94
C LYS A 74 -24.50 -32.78 -2.83
N GLU A 75 -25.74 -33.22 -2.62
CA GLU A 75 -26.40 -34.29 -3.36
C GLU A 75 -26.57 -33.90 -4.84
N ARG A 76 -27.00 -32.67 -5.11
CA ARG A 76 -27.09 -32.09 -6.46
C ARG A 76 -25.75 -32.09 -7.17
N SER A 77 -24.67 -31.67 -6.49
CA SER A 77 -23.32 -31.67 -7.07
C SER A 77 -22.86 -33.09 -7.44
N ARG A 78 -23.01 -34.06 -6.53
CA ARG A 78 -22.65 -35.47 -6.75
C ARG A 78 -23.46 -36.11 -7.88
N LEU A 79 -24.77 -35.94 -7.86
CA LEU A 79 -25.66 -36.46 -8.89
C LEU A 79 -25.36 -35.86 -10.26
N THR A 80 -25.13 -34.55 -10.33
CA THR A 80 -24.83 -33.89 -11.61
C THR A 80 -23.45 -34.27 -12.13
N ALA A 81 -22.45 -34.44 -11.25
CA ALA A 81 -21.14 -34.97 -11.63
C ALA A 81 -21.23 -36.38 -12.23
N ALA A 82 -21.98 -37.28 -11.58
CA ALA A 82 -22.18 -38.64 -12.07
C ALA A 82 -22.94 -38.66 -13.40
N THR A 83 -23.95 -37.82 -13.54
CA THR A 83 -24.72 -37.64 -14.78
C THR A 83 -23.82 -37.12 -15.92
N ASN A 84 -22.96 -36.13 -15.61
CA ASN A 84 -22.04 -35.55 -16.57
C ASN A 84 -20.95 -36.54 -17.01
N ALA A 85 -20.48 -37.39 -16.11
CA ALA A 85 -19.53 -38.45 -16.44
C ALA A 85 -20.17 -39.60 -17.25
N SER A 86 -21.48 -39.83 -17.12
CA SER A 86 -22.13 -40.99 -17.72
C SER A 86 -22.61 -40.78 -19.16
N TRP A 87 -22.98 -39.55 -19.55
CA TRP A 87 -23.57 -39.30 -20.88
C TRP A 87 -22.63 -39.62 -22.05
N PRO A 88 -21.30 -39.39 -22.01
CA PRO A 88 -20.41 -39.77 -23.12
C PRO A 88 -20.35 -41.28 -23.31
N SER A 89 -20.38 -42.04 -22.22
CA SER A 89 -20.40 -43.50 -22.24
C SER A 89 -21.72 -44.04 -22.79
N ILE A 90 -22.85 -43.44 -22.42
CA ILE A 90 -24.18 -43.80 -22.97
C ILE A 90 -24.25 -43.48 -24.47
N LEU A 91 -23.65 -42.37 -24.90
CA LEU A 91 -23.52 -42.03 -26.30
C LEU A 91 -22.67 -43.06 -27.05
N ALA A 92 -21.53 -43.49 -26.50
CA ALA A 92 -20.72 -44.56 -27.07
C ALA A 92 -21.52 -45.88 -27.22
N PHE A 93 -22.24 -46.29 -26.18
CA PHE A 93 -23.12 -47.47 -26.25
C PHE A 93 -24.23 -47.34 -27.29
N SER A 94 -24.78 -46.15 -27.49
CA SER A 94 -25.80 -45.93 -28.53
C SER A 94 -25.28 -46.23 -29.93
N GLY A 95 -24.03 -45.86 -30.23
CA GLY A 95 -23.40 -46.16 -31.51
C GLY A 95 -23.01 -47.63 -31.66
N ILE A 96 -22.56 -48.28 -30.57
CA ILE A 96 -22.23 -49.71 -30.58
C ILE A 96 -23.49 -50.57 -30.77
N THR A 97 -24.62 -50.16 -30.17
CA THR A 97 -25.90 -50.87 -30.25
C THR A 97 -26.65 -50.60 -31.56
N TYR A 98 -26.13 -49.74 -32.43
CA TYR A 98 -26.78 -49.42 -33.70
C TYR A 98 -26.68 -50.60 -34.68
N GLY A 99 -27.82 -51.06 -35.16
CA GLY A 99 -27.93 -52.20 -36.09
C GLY A 99 -29.36 -52.40 -36.57
N PRO A 100 -29.67 -53.49 -37.29
CA PRO A 100 -30.99 -53.69 -37.92
C PRO A 100 -32.14 -53.87 -36.91
N GLU A 101 -33.35 -53.48 -37.32
CA GLU A 101 -34.62 -53.70 -36.61
C GLU A 101 -34.64 -53.10 -35.19
N ASP A 102 -34.88 -53.92 -34.16
CA ASP A 102 -35.06 -53.50 -32.75
C ASP A 102 -33.85 -52.77 -32.16
N GLN A 103 -32.66 -53.02 -32.71
CA GLN A 103 -31.41 -52.37 -32.29
C GLN A 103 -31.41 -50.86 -32.59
N THR A 104 -32.07 -50.43 -33.67
CA THR A 104 -32.21 -48.99 -33.98
C THR A 104 -33.01 -48.25 -32.92
N ILE A 105 -34.08 -48.88 -32.40
CA ILE A 105 -34.95 -48.30 -31.38
C ILE A 105 -34.17 -48.17 -30.06
N ALA A 106 -33.43 -49.21 -29.69
CA ALA A 106 -32.58 -49.19 -28.51
C ALA A 106 -31.49 -48.10 -28.60
N ALA A 107 -30.81 -47.99 -29.74
CA ALA A 107 -29.83 -46.94 -30.00
C ALA A 107 -30.46 -45.54 -29.89
N ALA A 108 -31.63 -45.32 -30.50
CA ALA A 108 -32.34 -44.05 -30.42
C ALA A 108 -32.72 -43.66 -28.99
N MET A 109 -33.17 -44.63 -28.18
CA MET A 109 -33.46 -44.39 -26.76
C MET A 109 -32.20 -43.96 -25.98
N LEU A 110 -31.06 -44.61 -26.23
CA LEU A 110 -29.79 -44.25 -25.59
C LEU A 110 -29.32 -42.85 -26.00
N VAL A 111 -29.50 -42.44 -27.26
CA VAL A 111 -29.20 -41.07 -27.70
C VAL A 111 -30.08 -40.06 -26.96
N ILE A 112 -31.38 -40.32 -26.84
CA ILE A 112 -32.31 -39.45 -26.10
C ILE A 112 -31.87 -39.33 -24.63
N ILE A 113 -31.50 -40.44 -24.01
CA ILE A 113 -31.00 -40.44 -22.62
C ILE A 113 -29.71 -39.63 -22.51
N ALA A 114 -28.73 -39.86 -23.39
CA ALA A 114 -27.48 -39.10 -23.40
C ALA A 114 -27.74 -37.58 -23.55
N GLY A 115 -28.64 -37.20 -24.47
CA GLY A 115 -29.07 -35.81 -24.66
C GLY A 115 -29.74 -35.22 -23.42
N PHE A 116 -30.61 -35.98 -22.75
CA PHE A 116 -31.25 -35.55 -21.50
C PHE A 116 -30.24 -35.34 -20.38
N LEU A 117 -29.29 -36.27 -20.20
CA LEU A 117 -28.26 -36.17 -19.18
C LEU A 117 -27.36 -34.96 -19.42
N TRP A 118 -26.95 -34.72 -20.66
CA TRP A 118 -26.21 -33.51 -21.03
C TRP A 118 -27.02 -32.23 -20.78
N TRP A 119 -28.30 -32.20 -21.19
CA TRP A 119 -29.17 -31.05 -20.95
C TRP A 119 -29.34 -30.77 -19.45
N PHE A 120 -29.58 -31.82 -18.66
CA PHE A 120 -29.71 -31.73 -17.20
C PHE A 120 -28.44 -31.17 -16.55
N THR A 121 -27.25 -31.62 -16.97
CA THR A 121 -25.99 -31.12 -16.42
C THR A 121 -25.74 -29.67 -16.79
N ASN A 122 -26.18 -29.24 -17.98
CA ASN A 122 -26.12 -27.84 -18.40
C ASN A 122 -27.01 -26.93 -17.58
N GLN A 123 -28.23 -27.36 -17.28
CA GLN A 123 -29.13 -26.57 -16.43
C GLN A 123 -28.61 -26.43 -14.99
N GLN A 124 -27.97 -27.47 -14.45
CA GLN A 124 -27.55 -27.47 -13.04
C GLN A 124 -26.15 -26.87 -12.80
N LEU A 125 -25.22 -26.99 -13.75
CA LEU A 125 -23.83 -26.51 -13.60
C LEU A 125 -23.48 -25.32 -14.49
N GLY A 126 -24.45 -24.76 -15.23
CA GLY A 126 -24.23 -23.59 -16.09
C GLY A 126 -24.16 -22.24 -15.36
N GLY A 127 -24.55 -22.18 -14.07
CA GLY A 127 -24.82 -20.91 -13.37
C GLY A 127 -23.61 -20.10 -12.92
N SER A 128 -22.45 -20.71 -12.67
CA SER A 128 -21.22 -20.00 -12.30
C SER A 128 -20.00 -20.58 -13.01
N ILE A 129 -18.90 -19.80 -13.07
CA ILE A 129 -17.63 -20.26 -13.66
C ILE A 129 -17.09 -21.47 -12.88
N THR A 130 -17.23 -21.48 -11.56
CA THR A 130 -16.79 -22.60 -10.72
C THR A 130 -17.57 -23.88 -11.01
N THR A 131 -18.88 -23.79 -11.23
CA THR A 131 -19.70 -24.95 -11.59
C THR A 131 -19.44 -25.41 -13.02
N ARG A 132 -19.17 -24.49 -13.95
CA ARG A 132 -18.77 -24.82 -15.33
C ARG A 132 -17.43 -25.53 -15.36
N ARG A 133 -16.42 -25.05 -14.63
CA ARG A 133 -15.12 -25.74 -14.51
C ARG A 133 -15.26 -27.11 -13.86
N TRP A 134 -16.10 -27.26 -12.84
CA TRP A 134 -16.44 -28.56 -12.24
C TRP A 134 -17.08 -29.52 -13.25
N ARG A 135 -17.98 -29.02 -14.10
CA ARG A 135 -18.54 -29.78 -15.22
C ARG A 135 -17.44 -30.20 -16.21
N GLY A 136 -16.57 -29.28 -16.62
CA GLY A 136 -15.43 -29.59 -17.49
C GLY A 136 -14.54 -30.69 -16.92
N MET A 137 -14.18 -30.64 -15.62
CA MET A 137 -13.37 -31.68 -14.97
C MET A 137 -14.06 -33.05 -14.92
N THR A 138 -15.37 -33.08 -14.65
CA THR A 138 -16.13 -34.35 -14.64
C THR A 138 -16.38 -34.90 -16.04
N SER A 139 -16.40 -34.04 -17.07
CA SER A 139 -16.43 -34.46 -18.48
C SER A 139 -15.13 -35.15 -18.90
N ILE A 140 -13.98 -34.80 -18.32
CA ILE A 140 -12.71 -35.53 -18.56
C ILE A 140 -12.85 -36.99 -18.08
N ALA A 141 -13.39 -37.20 -16.88
CA ALA A 141 -13.66 -38.54 -16.35
C ALA A 141 -14.65 -39.30 -17.24
N GLY A 142 -15.73 -38.65 -17.70
CA GLY A 142 -16.70 -39.27 -18.60
C GLY A 142 -16.10 -39.66 -19.97
N LEU A 143 -15.27 -38.79 -20.54
CA LEU A 143 -14.54 -39.08 -21.77
C LEU A 143 -13.59 -40.26 -21.60
N ALA A 144 -12.87 -40.35 -20.48
CA ALA A 144 -11.97 -41.47 -20.20
C ALA A 144 -12.72 -42.81 -20.15
N VAL A 145 -13.88 -42.85 -19.49
CA VAL A 145 -14.72 -44.06 -19.44
C VAL A 145 -15.29 -44.39 -20.83
N ALA A 146 -15.76 -43.39 -21.59
CA ALA A 146 -16.25 -43.60 -22.95
C ALA A 146 -15.15 -44.13 -23.89
N LEU A 147 -13.92 -43.62 -23.79
CA LEU A 147 -12.77 -44.12 -24.54
C LEU A 147 -12.44 -45.57 -24.18
N ALA A 148 -12.48 -45.93 -22.89
CA ALA A 148 -12.26 -47.32 -22.48
C ALA A 148 -13.31 -48.28 -23.07
N ILE A 149 -14.57 -47.85 -23.15
CA ILE A 149 -15.65 -48.61 -23.79
C ILE A 149 -15.41 -48.75 -25.29
N LEU A 150 -15.06 -47.65 -25.97
CA LEU A 150 -14.79 -47.65 -27.41
C LEU A 150 -13.62 -48.58 -27.76
N VAL A 151 -12.49 -48.47 -27.04
CA VAL A 151 -11.33 -49.36 -27.19
C VAL A 151 -11.71 -50.83 -27.04
N SER A 152 -12.61 -51.14 -26.10
CA SER A 152 -12.96 -52.53 -25.79
C SER A 152 -13.97 -53.16 -26.73
N LEU A 153 -14.81 -52.37 -27.42
CA LEU A 153 -16.00 -52.89 -28.09
C LEU A 153 -16.14 -52.50 -29.56
N THR A 154 -15.36 -51.54 -30.09
CA THR A 154 -15.51 -51.10 -31.49
C THR A 154 -14.25 -50.48 -32.10
N ASP A 155 -13.99 -50.81 -33.36
CA ASP A 155 -12.93 -50.22 -34.18
C ASP A 155 -13.46 -49.10 -35.13
N ASP A 156 -14.73 -48.71 -35.01
CA ASP A 156 -15.33 -47.72 -35.91
C ASP A 156 -14.85 -46.28 -35.62
N LEU A 157 -13.88 -45.82 -36.40
CA LEU A 157 -13.30 -44.48 -36.30
C LEU A 157 -14.33 -43.34 -36.39
N VAL A 158 -15.46 -43.52 -37.09
CA VAL A 158 -16.50 -42.49 -37.18
C VAL A 158 -17.19 -42.33 -35.83
N LEU A 159 -17.53 -43.43 -35.17
CA LEU A 159 -18.13 -43.41 -33.84
C LEU A 159 -17.18 -42.80 -32.80
N TRP A 160 -15.89 -43.12 -32.89
CA TRP A 160 -14.86 -42.50 -32.05
C TRP A 160 -14.82 -40.97 -32.23
N ALA A 161 -14.82 -40.50 -33.49
CA ALA A 161 -14.82 -39.07 -33.78
C ALA A 161 -16.09 -38.38 -33.26
N VAL A 162 -17.26 -39.02 -33.34
CA VAL A 162 -18.52 -38.46 -32.83
C VAL A 162 -18.50 -38.33 -31.30
N VAL A 163 -18.09 -39.37 -30.58
CA VAL A 163 -18.05 -39.37 -29.11
C VAL A 163 -17.02 -38.38 -28.57
N ILE A 164 -15.80 -38.42 -29.13
CA ILE A 164 -14.72 -37.49 -28.74
C ILE A 164 -15.10 -36.06 -29.11
N GLY A 165 -15.60 -35.83 -30.32
CA GLY A 165 -16.00 -34.52 -30.81
C GLY A 165 -17.10 -33.90 -29.94
N ALA A 166 -18.17 -34.64 -29.64
CA ALA A 166 -19.25 -34.17 -28.78
C ALA A 166 -18.78 -33.88 -27.35
N SER A 167 -17.89 -34.72 -26.80
CA SER A 167 -17.33 -34.53 -25.45
C SER A 167 -16.42 -33.31 -25.39
N CYS A 168 -15.51 -33.13 -26.35
CA CYS A 168 -14.61 -31.99 -26.43
C CYS A 168 -15.36 -30.68 -26.67
N PHE A 169 -16.38 -30.69 -27.53
CA PHE A 169 -17.21 -29.51 -27.84
C PHE A 169 -17.89 -28.94 -26.59
N THR A 170 -18.27 -29.79 -25.64
CA THR A 170 -18.92 -29.37 -24.40
C THR A 170 -17.90 -29.08 -23.29
N MET A 171 -16.83 -29.87 -23.19
CA MET A 171 -15.81 -29.78 -22.15
C MET A 171 -14.87 -28.58 -22.29
N ILE A 172 -14.39 -28.28 -23.51
CA ILE A 172 -13.37 -27.24 -23.72
C ILE A 172 -13.88 -25.85 -23.33
N PRO A 173 -15.08 -25.40 -23.76
CA PRO A 173 -15.60 -24.08 -23.37
C PRO A 173 -15.81 -23.92 -21.87
N ASP A 174 -16.06 -25.03 -21.15
CA ASP A 174 -16.24 -25.03 -19.71
C ASP A 174 -14.95 -24.93 -18.92
N LEU A 175 -13.90 -25.60 -19.39
CA LEU A 175 -12.56 -25.50 -18.80
C LEU A 175 -11.94 -24.13 -19.05
N LEU A 176 -12.18 -23.56 -20.24
CA LEU A 176 -11.66 -22.26 -20.66
C LEU A 176 -12.57 -21.08 -20.27
N ALA A 177 -13.65 -21.33 -19.51
CA ALA A 177 -14.52 -20.27 -19.04
C ALA A 177 -13.73 -19.25 -18.19
N LYS A 178 -13.76 -18.00 -18.64
CA LYS A 178 -13.16 -16.83 -17.98
C LYS A 178 -14.20 -16.11 -17.13
N ASP A 179 -13.71 -15.33 -16.18
CA ASP A 179 -14.52 -14.40 -15.40
C ASP A 179 -14.90 -13.17 -16.23
N ASP A 180 -16.02 -12.53 -15.90
CA ASP A 180 -16.52 -11.37 -16.63
C ASP A 180 -15.52 -10.18 -16.52
N GLU A 181 -14.83 -10.06 -15.37
CA GLU A 181 -13.79 -9.06 -15.10
C GLU A 181 -12.37 -9.52 -15.47
N HIS A 182 -12.22 -10.65 -16.16
CA HIS A 182 -10.89 -11.20 -16.44
C HIS A 182 -10.00 -10.22 -17.22
N GLU A 183 -10.57 -9.53 -18.20
CA GLU A 183 -9.85 -8.52 -19.01
C GLU A 183 -9.38 -7.35 -18.14
N ALA A 184 -10.27 -6.81 -17.29
CA ALA A 184 -9.94 -5.73 -16.36
C ALA A 184 -8.84 -6.13 -15.36
N ARG A 185 -8.87 -7.36 -14.82
CA ARG A 185 -7.80 -7.86 -13.94
C ARG A 185 -6.47 -8.02 -14.66
N THR A 186 -6.49 -8.44 -15.93
CA THR A 186 -5.25 -8.55 -16.72
C THR A 186 -4.66 -7.18 -17.05
N GLU A 187 -5.50 -6.21 -17.41
CA GLU A 187 -5.07 -4.83 -17.65
C GLU A 187 -4.49 -4.20 -16.37
N PHE A 188 -5.22 -4.29 -15.26
CA PHE A 188 -4.76 -3.83 -13.95
C PHE A 188 -3.42 -4.45 -13.56
N ALA A 189 -3.25 -5.77 -13.71
CA ALA A 189 -2.00 -6.44 -13.36
C ALA A 189 -0.81 -5.93 -14.21
N SER A 190 -1.02 -5.73 -15.51
CA SER A 190 0.01 -5.20 -16.40
C SER A 190 0.41 -3.77 -16.06
N LEU A 191 -0.58 -2.92 -15.75
CA LEU A 191 -0.34 -1.52 -15.39
C LEU A 191 0.31 -1.41 -14.01
N LEU A 192 -0.08 -2.23 -13.04
CA LEU A 192 0.55 -2.27 -11.72
C LEU A 192 2.04 -2.61 -11.84
N GLU A 193 2.41 -3.60 -12.65
CA GLU A 193 3.80 -4.01 -12.86
C GLU A 193 4.62 -2.90 -13.53
N GLU A 194 4.09 -2.29 -14.60
CA GLU A 194 4.73 -1.15 -15.26
C GLU A 194 4.94 0.01 -14.27
N PHE A 195 3.92 0.32 -13.49
CA PHE A 195 3.96 1.42 -12.55
C PHE A 195 4.92 1.19 -11.37
N GLU A 196 4.94 -0.02 -10.81
CA GLU A 196 5.89 -0.41 -9.77
C GLU A 196 7.34 -0.28 -10.27
N SER A 197 7.60 -0.67 -11.52
CA SER A 197 8.93 -0.52 -12.14
C SER A 197 9.33 0.96 -12.27
N ARG A 198 8.39 1.83 -12.68
CA ARG A 198 8.60 3.27 -12.81
C ARG A 198 8.89 3.92 -11.46
N VAL A 199 8.15 3.54 -10.42
CA VAL A 199 8.37 4.02 -9.04
C VAL A 199 9.73 3.60 -8.51
N LEU A 200 10.17 2.38 -8.79
CA LEU A 200 11.50 1.92 -8.40
C LEU A 200 12.61 2.77 -9.03
N ALA A 201 12.49 3.09 -10.32
CA ALA A 201 13.45 3.94 -11.03
C ALA A 201 13.45 5.39 -10.51
N LEU A 202 12.29 5.93 -10.11
CA LEU A 202 12.19 7.28 -9.55
C LEU A 202 12.72 7.36 -8.12
N ARG A 203 12.59 6.30 -7.33
CA ARG A 203 13.08 6.23 -5.95
C ARG A 203 14.59 6.39 -5.84
N GLU A 204 15.34 6.03 -6.88
CA GLU A 204 16.79 6.27 -6.92
C GLU A 204 17.14 7.77 -6.94
N ASN A 205 16.23 8.62 -7.45
CA ASN A 205 16.50 10.04 -7.67
C ASN A 205 15.65 10.98 -6.80
N SER A 206 14.64 10.48 -6.09
CA SER A 206 13.71 11.30 -5.31
C SER A 206 13.35 10.66 -3.97
N SER A 207 13.51 11.42 -2.90
CA SER A 207 13.01 11.11 -1.56
C SER A 207 11.49 11.36 -1.47
N GLY A 208 10.81 10.85 -0.43
CA GLY A 208 9.37 11.12 -0.21
C GLY A 208 8.37 10.16 -0.89
N MET A 209 8.84 9.04 -1.47
CA MET A 209 8.00 8.08 -2.20
C MET A 209 7.18 7.10 -1.33
N GLU A 210 7.11 7.34 -0.01
CA GLU A 210 6.46 6.43 0.95
C GLU A 210 4.95 6.34 0.75
N GLN A 211 4.30 7.48 0.49
CA GLN A 211 2.86 7.53 0.23
C GLN A 211 2.50 6.78 -1.06
N VAL A 212 3.28 6.97 -2.12
CA VAL A 212 3.15 6.24 -3.40
C VAL A 212 3.31 4.73 -3.16
N SER A 213 4.31 4.33 -2.37
CA SER A 213 4.54 2.92 -2.03
C SER A 213 3.36 2.32 -1.25
N SER A 214 2.76 3.09 -0.35
CA SER A 214 1.56 2.70 0.41
C SER A 214 0.35 2.50 -0.52
N LEU A 215 0.11 3.45 -1.43
CA LEU A 215 -0.97 3.35 -2.42
C LEU A 215 -0.83 2.13 -3.32
N LEU A 216 0.37 1.85 -3.83
CA LEU A 216 0.63 0.67 -4.66
C LEU A 216 0.45 -0.64 -3.89
N LYS A 217 0.81 -0.65 -2.61
CA LYS A 217 0.56 -1.82 -1.75
C LYS A 217 -0.94 -2.08 -1.59
N ILE A 218 -1.74 -1.04 -1.33
CA ILE A 218 -3.20 -1.16 -1.23
C ILE A 218 -3.78 -1.60 -2.58
N ALA A 219 -3.31 -1.02 -3.68
CA ALA A 219 -3.74 -1.41 -5.03
C ALA A 219 -3.47 -2.90 -5.28
N ARG A 220 -2.32 -3.42 -4.86
CA ARG A 220 -1.98 -4.84 -4.98
C ARG A 220 -2.89 -5.76 -4.16
N GLU A 221 -3.25 -5.34 -2.95
CA GLU A 221 -4.09 -6.12 -2.03
C GLU A 221 -5.57 -6.13 -2.47
N GLU A 222 -6.10 -4.99 -2.94
CA GLU A 222 -7.52 -4.82 -3.25
C GLU A 222 -7.84 -4.96 -4.76
N GLY A 223 -6.93 -4.55 -5.63
CA GLY A 223 -7.14 -4.38 -7.07
C GLY A 223 -7.37 -5.67 -7.85
N TRP A 224 -6.97 -6.82 -7.32
CA TRP A 224 -7.34 -8.11 -7.93
C TRP A 224 -8.83 -8.43 -7.73
N SER A 225 -9.40 -8.01 -6.60
CA SER A 225 -10.82 -8.25 -6.29
C SER A 225 -11.71 -7.19 -6.91
N ASP A 226 -11.23 -5.94 -6.95
CA ASP A 226 -11.91 -4.80 -7.56
C ASP A 226 -10.91 -4.05 -8.49
N PRO A 227 -10.86 -4.40 -9.78
CA PRO A 227 -9.94 -3.80 -10.73
C PRO A 227 -10.14 -2.29 -10.90
N GLU A 228 -11.39 -1.80 -10.82
CA GLU A 228 -11.70 -0.38 -10.97
C GLU A 228 -11.08 0.41 -9.82
N ARG A 229 -11.25 -0.07 -8.58
CA ARG A 229 -10.61 0.52 -7.41
C ARG A 229 -9.09 0.46 -7.47
N GLY A 230 -8.54 -0.67 -7.94
CA GLY A 230 -7.09 -0.83 -8.16
C GLY A 230 -6.53 0.21 -9.13
N MET A 231 -7.23 0.46 -10.23
CA MET A 231 -6.87 1.47 -11.23
C MET A 231 -6.94 2.90 -10.67
N GLU A 232 -7.95 3.21 -9.86
CA GLU A 232 -8.07 4.51 -9.19
C GLU A 232 -6.86 4.76 -8.26
N LEU A 233 -6.43 3.75 -7.50
CA LEU A 233 -5.27 3.86 -6.60
C LEU A 233 -3.96 4.07 -7.37
N ILE A 234 -3.78 3.42 -8.53
CA ILE A 234 -2.64 3.68 -9.42
C ILE A 234 -2.67 5.14 -9.92
N SER A 235 -3.84 5.64 -10.34
CA SER A 235 -3.99 7.03 -10.78
C SER A 235 -3.70 8.04 -9.66
N GLN A 236 -4.13 7.76 -8.42
CA GLN A 236 -3.79 8.59 -7.26
C GLN A 236 -2.28 8.57 -6.98
N ALA A 237 -1.64 7.41 -7.10
CA ALA A 237 -0.20 7.29 -6.96
C ALA A 237 0.53 8.10 -8.05
N GLU A 238 -0.01 8.18 -9.27
CA GLU A 238 0.55 8.98 -10.36
C GLU A 238 0.52 10.47 -10.07
N SER A 239 -0.64 10.98 -9.62
CA SER A 239 -0.76 12.37 -9.23
C SER A 239 0.17 12.74 -8.07
N GLU A 240 0.39 11.80 -7.14
CA GLU A 240 1.34 11.99 -6.04
C GLU A 240 2.80 12.08 -6.52
N ILE A 241 3.20 11.25 -7.51
CA ILE A 241 4.51 11.33 -8.16
C ILE A 241 4.70 12.67 -8.88
N GLU A 242 3.70 13.12 -9.65
CA GLU A 242 3.76 14.41 -10.33
C GLU A 242 3.93 15.56 -9.32
N ARG A 243 3.25 15.47 -8.17
CA ARG A 243 3.39 16.46 -7.10
C ARG A 243 4.79 16.45 -6.48
N ILE A 244 5.32 15.27 -6.16
CA ILE A 244 6.67 15.10 -5.59
C ILE A 244 7.74 15.63 -6.55
N THR A 245 7.63 15.26 -7.83
CA THR A 245 8.60 15.70 -8.85
C THR A 245 8.56 17.22 -9.07
N ALA A 246 7.38 17.83 -9.08
CA ALA A 246 7.24 19.29 -9.14
C ALA A 246 7.88 19.97 -7.92
N PHE A 247 7.59 19.49 -6.70
CA PHE A 247 8.17 20.05 -5.48
C PHE A 247 9.69 19.90 -5.42
N SER A 248 10.24 18.76 -5.87
CA SER A 248 11.68 18.54 -5.92
C SER A 248 12.37 19.57 -6.84
N GLY A 249 11.79 19.84 -8.02
CA GLY A 249 12.35 20.81 -8.96
C GLY A 249 12.35 22.24 -8.41
N ASP A 250 11.29 22.66 -7.74
CA ASP A 250 11.21 23.97 -7.08
C ASP A 250 12.19 24.07 -5.90
N LEU A 251 12.34 22.99 -5.14
CA LEU A 251 13.24 22.92 -3.99
C LEU A 251 14.71 23.03 -4.41
N ASP A 252 15.10 22.39 -5.52
CA ASP A 252 16.47 22.47 -6.05
C ASP A 252 16.86 23.92 -6.41
N ALA A 253 15.93 24.68 -6.98
CA ALA A 253 16.16 26.10 -7.27
C ALA A 253 16.36 26.92 -6.00
N ILE A 254 15.55 26.69 -4.97
CA ILE A 254 15.67 27.36 -3.66
C ILE A 254 16.98 26.97 -2.97
N ARG A 255 17.35 25.70 -3.03
CA ARG A 255 18.60 25.17 -2.49
C ARG A 255 19.81 25.84 -3.14
N ALA A 256 19.83 25.94 -4.47
CA ALA A 256 20.92 26.56 -5.21
C ALA A 256 21.10 28.05 -4.83
N ASP A 257 20.00 28.79 -4.72
CA ASP A 257 20.01 30.21 -4.32
C ASP A 257 20.46 30.38 -2.84
N ALA A 258 19.99 29.52 -1.95
CA ALA A 258 20.43 29.51 -0.55
C ALA A 258 21.92 29.19 -0.41
N LEU A 259 22.43 28.20 -1.15
CA LEU A 259 23.84 27.84 -1.16
C LEU A 259 24.72 29.02 -1.61
N ALA A 260 24.33 29.68 -2.71
CA ALA A 260 25.04 30.85 -3.20
C ALA A 260 25.08 32.00 -2.17
N ALA A 261 24.00 32.19 -1.40
CA ALA A 261 24.00 33.17 -0.31
C ALA A 261 24.92 32.77 0.85
N VAL A 262 24.91 31.49 1.26
CA VAL A 262 25.81 30.96 2.31
C VAL A 262 27.28 31.12 1.91
N GLU A 263 27.64 30.78 0.67
CA GLU A 263 29.03 30.94 0.18
C GLU A 263 29.47 32.41 0.17
N ARG A 264 28.58 33.34 -0.17
CA ARG A 264 28.87 34.78 -0.06
C ARG A 264 29.11 35.21 1.39
N ALA A 265 28.27 34.78 2.33
CA ALA A 265 28.46 35.10 3.75
C ALA A 265 29.77 34.52 4.31
N GLU A 266 30.12 33.28 3.92
CA GLU A 266 31.37 32.63 4.32
C GLU A 266 32.62 33.32 3.78
N SER A 267 32.50 33.99 2.62
CA SER A 267 33.59 34.82 2.09
C SER A 267 33.85 36.08 2.93
N VAL A 268 32.86 36.54 3.71
CA VAL A 268 33.01 37.65 4.65
C VAL A 268 33.59 37.15 5.98
N THR A 269 33.06 36.05 6.52
CA THR A 269 33.54 35.46 7.77
C THR A 269 33.29 33.96 7.83
N ILE A 270 34.20 33.21 8.45
CA ILE A 270 34.06 31.77 8.73
C ILE A 270 33.56 31.54 10.17
N GLU A 271 33.50 32.58 11.00
CA GLU A 271 33.10 32.47 12.41
C GLU A 271 31.58 32.25 12.57
N ALA A 272 30.78 32.79 11.65
CA ALA A 272 29.32 32.62 11.65
C ALA A 272 28.94 31.27 10.99
N THR A 273 28.64 30.27 11.81
CA THR A 273 28.37 28.89 11.35
C THR A 273 26.89 28.57 11.18
N GLY A 274 25.99 29.38 11.73
CA GLY A 274 24.55 29.14 11.73
C GLY A 274 23.90 29.07 10.34
N PRO A 275 24.28 29.90 9.34
CA PRO A 275 23.74 29.77 7.99
C PRO A 275 24.09 28.42 7.36
N ARG A 276 25.36 27.98 7.45
CA ARG A 276 25.81 26.67 6.95
C ARG A 276 25.12 25.53 7.67
N LYS A 277 25.01 25.58 9.00
CA LYS A 277 24.28 24.57 9.79
C LYS A 277 22.80 24.46 9.39
N ALA A 278 22.14 25.59 9.15
CA ALA A 278 20.75 25.59 8.70
C ALA A 278 20.61 25.00 7.29
N PHE A 279 21.54 25.30 6.39
CA PHE A 279 21.60 24.73 5.05
C PHE A 279 21.80 23.22 5.09
N ASP A 280 22.79 22.73 5.84
CA ASP A 280 23.09 21.30 5.95
C ASP A 280 21.95 20.51 6.60
N LEU A 281 21.22 21.12 7.55
CA LEU A 281 20.01 20.52 8.09
C LEU A 281 18.91 20.46 7.03
N GLY A 282 18.79 21.48 6.17
CA GLY A 282 17.88 21.49 5.04
C GLY A 282 18.16 20.34 4.06
N ASP A 283 19.44 20.09 3.75
CA ASP A 283 19.86 18.96 2.91
C ASP A 283 19.42 17.61 3.52
N ARG A 284 19.58 17.43 4.84
CA ARG A 284 19.13 16.20 5.51
C ARG A 284 17.61 16.02 5.45
N GLU A 285 16.85 17.08 5.70
CA GLU A 285 15.38 17.01 5.62
C GLU A 285 14.90 16.75 4.19
N ALA A 286 15.57 17.32 3.19
CA ALA A 286 15.31 17.04 1.78
C ALA A 286 15.57 15.55 1.46
N ASP A 287 16.69 14.99 1.93
CA ASP A 287 17.01 13.56 1.76
C ASP A 287 15.97 12.63 2.40
N LEU A 288 15.34 13.07 3.49
CA LEU A 288 14.26 12.33 4.17
C LEU A 288 12.89 12.48 3.49
N GLY A 289 12.75 13.37 2.51
CA GLY A 289 11.50 13.64 1.81
C GLY A 289 10.62 14.70 2.47
N SER A 290 11.13 15.39 3.49
CA SER A 290 10.45 16.49 4.20
C SER A 290 10.63 17.82 3.46
N PHE A 291 10.11 17.91 2.23
CA PHE A 291 10.37 19.06 1.34
C PHE A 291 10.00 20.42 1.96
N ARG A 292 8.91 20.46 2.74
CA ARG A 292 8.48 21.71 3.38
C ARG A 292 9.44 22.19 4.45
N ASP A 293 9.96 21.29 5.26
CA ASP A 293 10.91 21.63 6.32
C ASP A 293 12.27 22.00 5.72
N ALA A 294 12.70 21.28 4.67
CA ALA A 294 13.88 21.63 3.89
C ALA A 294 13.78 23.06 3.31
N GLU A 295 12.65 23.40 2.68
CA GLU A 295 12.43 24.74 2.12
C GLU A 295 12.55 25.84 3.19
N LEU A 296 11.92 25.64 4.35
CA LEU A 296 11.99 26.58 5.48
C LEU A 296 13.42 26.78 5.97
N LEU A 297 14.20 25.70 6.03
CA LEU A 297 15.61 25.72 6.43
C LEU A 297 16.48 26.44 5.41
N TYR A 298 16.29 26.19 4.11
CA TYR A 298 17.00 26.92 3.05
C TYR A 298 16.69 28.42 3.06
N ARG A 299 15.41 28.79 3.22
CA ARG A 299 15.03 30.21 3.33
C ARG A 299 15.63 30.87 4.58
N ARG A 300 15.67 30.16 5.71
CA ARG A 300 16.32 30.63 6.93
C ARG A 300 17.84 30.78 6.74
N ALA A 301 18.50 29.82 6.10
CA ALA A 301 19.92 29.88 5.79
C ALA A 301 20.22 31.12 4.94
N LYS A 302 19.49 31.30 3.83
CA LYS A 302 19.61 32.47 2.96
C LYS A 302 19.44 33.79 3.72
N SER A 303 18.36 33.93 4.49
CA SER A 303 18.07 35.15 5.24
C SER A 303 19.18 35.48 6.24
N LYS A 304 19.71 34.49 6.96
CA LYS A 304 20.85 34.70 7.88
C LYS A 304 22.12 35.09 7.12
N SER A 305 22.41 34.43 6.01
CA SER A 305 23.57 34.75 5.17
C SER A 305 23.53 36.19 4.65
N GLU A 306 22.38 36.66 4.17
CA GLU A 306 22.23 38.04 3.67
C GLU A 306 22.47 39.09 4.77
N VAL A 307 22.07 38.79 6.01
CA VAL A 307 22.33 39.67 7.17
C VAL A 307 23.83 39.73 7.48
N ILE A 308 24.52 38.59 7.48
CA ILE A 308 25.98 38.50 7.70
C ILE A 308 26.73 39.22 6.58
N GLU A 309 26.41 38.93 5.33
CA GLU A 309 27.03 39.52 4.14
C GLU A 309 27.01 41.06 4.21
N LYS A 310 25.89 41.63 4.68
CA LYS A 310 25.69 43.08 4.71
C LYS A 310 26.26 43.78 5.94
N HIS A 311 26.22 43.15 7.11
CA HIS A 311 26.44 43.85 8.39
C HIS A 311 27.65 43.37 9.16
N TRP A 312 28.19 42.17 8.88
CA TRP A 312 29.23 41.56 9.72
C TRP A 312 30.51 42.39 9.81
N GLN A 313 31.08 42.77 8.65
CA GLN A 313 32.33 43.54 8.63
C GLN A 313 32.16 44.90 9.32
N VAL A 314 31.04 45.58 9.07
CA VAL A 314 30.75 46.90 9.66
C VAL A 314 30.62 46.80 11.18
N ALA A 315 29.94 45.76 11.68
CA ALA A 315 29.82 45.48 13.10
C ALA A 315 31.19 45.19 13.74
N HIS A 316 32.00 44.34 13.10
CA HIS A 316 33.33 43.98 13.55
C HIS A 316 34.26 45.20 13.63
N ASP A 317 34.27 46.04 12.60
CA ASP A 317 35.07 47.27 12.58
C ASP A 317 34.63 48.25 13.68
N SER A 318 33.32 48.37 13.91
CA SER A 318 32.77 49.22 14.98
C SER A 318 33.15 48.72 16.38
N ILE A 319 33.12 47.41 16.61
CA ILE A 319 33.54 46.80 17.89
C ILE A 319 35.04 47.04 18.11
N THR A 320 35.87 46.87 17.08
CA THR A 320 37.31 47.07 17.16
C THR A 320 37.67 48.54 17.44
N ALA A 321 36.95 49.48 16.84
CA ALA A 321 37.09 50.90 17.12
C ALA A 321 36.68 51.24 18.58
N ALA A 322 35.56 50.68 19.04
CA ALA A 322 35.09 50.85 20.42
C ALA A 322 36.09 50.27 21.44
N GLU A 323 36.66 49.09 21.17
CA GLU A 323 37.72 48.49 21.99
C GLU A 323 38.93 49.41 22.15
N SER A 324 39.39 49.98 21.04
CA SER A 324 40.55 50.87 21.03
C SER A 324 40.29 52.14 21.84
N ALA A 325 39.09 52.72 21.75
CA ALA A 325 38.71 53.92 22.50
C ALA A 325 38.58 53.68 24.01
N ILE A 326 38.11 52.50 24.42
CA ILE A 326 38.00 52.13 25.85
C ILE A 326 39.39 51.91 26.46
N ALA A 327 40.35 51.38 25.70
CA ALA A 327 41.69 51.07 26.21
C ALA A 327 42.45 52.32 26.74
N GLU A 328 42.06 53.53 26.33
CA GLU A 328 42.64 54.79 26.80
C GLU A 328 42.11 55.26 28.17
N HIS A 329 41.06 54.63 28.70
CA HIS A 329 40.36 55.06 29.92
C HIS A 329 40.41 53.98 31.02
N SER A 330 40.61 54.38 32.29
CA SER A 330 40.70 53.44 33.42
C SER A 330 39.89 53.93 34.64
N GLY A 331 39.23 53.02 35.37
CA GLY A 331 38.42 53.31 36.56
C GLY A 331 37.03 52.65 36.55
N HIS A 332 36.22 52.87 37.60
CA HIS A 332 34.89 52.25 37.74
C HIS A 332 33.89 52.68 36.65
N GLN A 333 34.00 53.89 36.08
CA GLN A 333 33.13 54.29 34.96
C GLN A 333 33.52 53.58 33.64
N ALA A 334 34.79 53.25 33.45
CA ALA A 334 35.26 52.45 32.33
C ALA A 334 34.76 51.00 32.41
N GLU A 335 34.52 50.44 33.60
CA GLU A 335 33.92 49.11 33.77
C GLU A 335 32.49 49.05 33.19
N GLY A 336 31.71 50.13 33.34
CA GLY A 336 30.36 50.23 32.77
C GLY A 336 30.38 50.17 31.25
N VAL A 337 31.24 50.95 30.59
CA VAL A 337 31.38 50.95 29.12
C VAL A 337 31.98 49.64 28.61
N THR A 338 32.91 49.04 29.36
CA THR A 338 33.47 47.71 29.05
C THR A 338 32.39 46.63 29.08
N SER A 339 31.39 46.75 29.97
CA SER A 339 30.25 45.82 30.00
C SER A 339 29.37 45.93 28.75
N ILE A 340 29.16 47.15 28.21
CA ILE A 340 28.42 47.38 26.97
C ILE A 340 29.16 46.78 25.78
N LEU A 341 30.48 46.98 25.72
CA LEU A 341 31.33 46.36 24.71
C LEU A 341 31.23 44.83 24.75
N ARG A 342 31.24 44.24 25.95
CA ARG A 342 31.06 42.79 26.10
C ARG A 342 29.70 42.34 25.55
N SER A 343 28.62 43.09 25.78
CA SER A 343 27.31 42.77 25.18
C SER A 343 27.31 42.87 23.65
N ALA A 344 28.06 43.80 23.05
CA ALA A 344 28.22 43.85 21.59
C ALA A 344 28.96 42.61 21.06
N LYS A 345 29.98 42.12 21.77
CA LYS A 345 30.68 40.87 21.43
C LYS A 345 29.79 39.65 21.58
N GLU A 346 29.03 39.57 22.67
CA GLU A 346 28.05 38.50 22.90
C GLU A 346 27.00 38.46 21.76
N ALA A 347 26.59 39.62 21.22
CA ALA A 347 25.70 39.70 20.06
C ALA A 347 26.36 39.20 18.75
N MET A 348 27.66 39.49 18.52
CA MET A 348 28.41 38.90 17.40
C MET A 348 28.53 37.39 17.53
N GLU A 349 28.83 36.87 18.72
CA GLU A 349 28.88 35.43 19.00
C GLU A 349 27.53 34.75 18.79
N ALA A 350 26.42 35.46 19.04
CA ALA A 350 25.06 35.01 18.75
C ALA A 350 24.67 35.13 17.25
N GLU A 351 25.61 35.55 16.40
CA GLU A 351 25.42 35.79 14.96
C GLU A 351 24.38 36.88 14.63
N ASP A 352 24.26 37.89 15.49
CA ASP A 352 23.41 39.07 15.27
C ASP A 352 24.27 40.34 15.04
N PRO A 353 24.82 40.52 13.82
CA PRO A 353 25.67 41.66 13.52
C PRO A 353 24.92 43.00 13.52
N VAL A 354 23.60 42.99 13.38
CA VAL A 354 22.79 44.22 13.40
C VAL A 354 22.69 44.75 14.82
N GLU A 355 22.35 43.89 15.78
CA GLU A 355 22.32 44.26 17.19
C GLU A 355 23.72 44.61 17.70
N ALA A 356 24.74 43.81 17.32
CA ALA A 356 26.13 44.09 17.67
C ALA A 356 26.60 45.47 17.19
N LEU A 357 26.28 45.83 15.93
CA LEU A 357 26.58 47.15 15.39
C LEU A 357 25.84 48.25 16.14
N HIS A 358 24.56 48.06 16.44
CA HIS A 358 23.77 49.04 17.19
C HIS A 358 24.38 49.31 18.57
N ILE A 359 24.70 48.26 19.33
CA ILE A 359 25.36 48.39 20.63
C ILE A 359 26.73 49.06 20.49
N ALA A 360 27.58 48.58 19.58
CA ALA A 360 28.94 49.10 19.41
C ALA A 360 28.97 50.58 19.00
N SER A 361 28.03 51.01 18.14
CA SER A 361 27.93 52.40 17.69
C SER A 361 27.52 53.39 18.79
N SER A 362 26.92 52.90 19.89
CA SER A 362 26.53 53.73 21.04
C SER A 362 27.68 54.02 22.01
N ILE A 363 28.75 53.20 21.97
CA ILE A 363 29.87 53.27 22.91
C ILE A 363 30.60 54.63 22.89
N PRO A 364 30.93 55.24 21.73
CA PRO A 364 31.59 56.54 21.70
C PRO A 364 30.83 57.64 22.45
N ALA A 365 29.49 57.67 22.34
CA ALA A 365 28.67 58.64 23.07
C ALA A 365 28.72 58.42 24.59
N HIS A 366 28.78 57.16 25.04
CA HIS A 366 28.98 56.84 26.45
C HIS A 366 30.36 57.25 26.96
N ILE A 367 31.42 57.11 26.14
CA ILE A 367 32.77 57.56 26.48
C ILE A 367 32.83 59.09 26.58
N GLU A 368 32.23 59.82 25.64
CA GLU A 368 32.19 61.29 25.67
C GLU A 368 31.43 61.80 26.91
N SER A 369 30.30 61.17 27.23
CA SER A 369 29.56 61.47 28.46
C SER A 369 30.43 61.24 29.71
N MET A 370 31.19 60.15 29.76
CA MET A 370 32.12 59.84 30.86
C MET A 370 33.20 60.92 31.00
N GLY A 371 33.83 61.33 29.89
CA GLY A 371 34.85 62.39 29.89
C GLY A 371 34.30 63.73 30.40
N SER A 372 33.06 64.09 30.04
CA SER A 372 32.41 65.31 30.54
C SER A 372 32.12 65.26 32.04
N THR A 373 31.75 64.08 32.57
CA THR A 373 31.56 63.89 34.02
C THR A 373 32.89 63.89 34.77
N ASP A 374 33.96 63.35 34.20
CA ASP A 374 35.29 63.39 34.78
C ASP A 374 35.84 64.82 34.83
N GLU A 375 35.69 65.62 33.77
CA GLU A 375 36.04 67.04 33.78
C GLU A 375 35.23 67.82 34.83
N ALA A 376 33.93 67.56 34.93
CA ALA A 376 33.08 68.19 35.94
C ALA A 376 33.46 67.78 37.37
N ALA A 377 33.82 66.52 37.57
CA ALA A 377 34.30 65.99 38.86
C ALA A 377 35.66 66.59 39.23
N ILE A 378 36.62 66.64 38.29
CA ILE A 378 37.94 67.27 38.47
C ILE A 378 37.78 68.76 38.81
N LYS A 379 36.91 69.47 38.09
CA LYS A 379 36.62 70.88 38.36
C LYS A 379 36.00 71.08 39.73
N SER A 380 35.03 70.25 40.12
CA SER A 380 34.41 70.30 41.45
C SER A 380 35.41 69.98 42.56
N LEU A 381 36.34 69.06 42.31
CA LEU A 381 37.42 68.73 43.23
C LEU A 381 38.41 69.89 43.37
N SER A 382 38.79 70.52 42.25
CA SER A 382 39.65 71.71 42.22
C SER A 382 39.01 72.91 42.91
N ASP A 383 37.72 73.16 42.67
CA ASP A 383 36.95 74.22 43.34
C ASP A 383 36.85 73.95 44.85
N ALA A 384 36.65 72.69 45.26
CA ALA A 384 36.68 72.28 46.66
C ALA A 384 38.07 72.42 47.29
N GLU A 385 39.14 72.06 46.59
CA GLU A 385 40.53 72.29 47.02
C GLU A 385 40.82 73.78 47.21
N HIS A 386 40.40 74.63 46.27
CA HIS A 386 40.51 76.09 46.36
C HIS A 386 39.69 76.67 47.53
N ALA A 387 38.47 76.17 47.75
CA ALA A 387 37.64 76.59 48.88
C ALA A 387 38.26 76.18 50.23
N VAL A 388 38.85 74.99 50.32
CA VAL A 388 39.56 74.52 51.53
C VAL A 388 40.86 75.30 51.76
N ALA A 389 41.58 75.69 50.69
CA ALA A 389 42.78 76.52 50.80
C ALA A 389 42.46 77.97 51.20
N ALA A 390 41.35 78.55 50.72
CA ALA A 390 40.92 79.91 51.05
C ALA A 390 40.41 80.06 52.51
N ALA A 391 40.00 78.97 53.15
CA ALA A 391 39.45 78.94 54.50
C ALA A 391 40.50 78.62 55.58
N GLU A 392 41.75 79.06 55.38
CA GLU A 392 42.98 78.75 56.15
C GLU A 392 42.98 79.12 57.66
N GLY A 393 41.82 79.38 58.28
CA GLY A 393 41.68 79.62 59.71
C GLY A 393 40.94 78.56 60.54
N ASP A 394 40.06 77.73 59.96
CA ASP A 394 39.06 77.00 60.78
C ASP A 394 38.56 75.64 60.24
N ILE A 395 39.42 74.86 59.54
CA ILE A 395 39.02 73.56 58.96
C ILE A 395 39.65 72.36 59.70
N GLN A 396 38.79 71.42 60.11
CA GLN A 396 39.16 70.14 60.75
C GLN A 396 39.87 69.16 59.79
N ILE A 397 40.90 68.45 60.30
CA ILE A 397 41.79 67.51 59.58
C ILE A 397 41.04 66.43 58.77
N VAL A 398 39.88 65.97 59.25
CA VAL A 398 39.04 64.94 58.60
C VAL A 398 38.62 65.32 57.18
N THR A 399 38.44 66.61 56.92
CA THR A 399 38.03 67.13 55.60
C THR A 399 39.14 67.01 54.56
N LYS A 400 40.40 67.14 54.98
CA LYS A 400 41.58 66.97 54.10
C LYS A 400 41.84 65.50 53.77
N ASP A 401 41.61 64.59 54.72
CA ASP A 401 41.75 63.15 54.49
C ASP A 401 40.66 62.61 53.54
N ARG A 402 39.44 63.15 53.60
CA ARG A 402 38.37 62.80 52.66
C ARG A 402 38.62 63.26 51.22
N LEU A 403 39.25 64.42 51.03
CA LEU A 403 39.69 64.89 49.71
C LEU A 403 40.79 63.97 49.12
N LYS A 404 41.69 63.45 49.96
CA LYS A 404 42.68 62.45 49.53
C LYS A 404 42.08 61.10 49.17
N GLN A 405 40.96 60.71 49.79
CA GLN A 405 40.23 59.48 49.46
C GLN A 405 39.36 59.58 48.19
N ALA A 406 39.05 60.80 47.73
CA ALA A 406 38.20 61.05 46.57
C ALA A 406 39.00 61.22 45.25
N ARG A 407 40.33 61.34 45.34
CA ARG A 407 41.26 61.10 44.22
C ARG A 407 41.51 59.61 44.10
#